data_AF-A0A7V3IYV4-F1
#
_entry.id   AF-A0A7V3IYV4-F1
#
_cell.length_a   1.000
_cell.length_b   1.000
_cell.length_c   1.000
_cell.angle_alpha   90.00
_cell.angle_beta   90.00
_cell.angle_gamma   90.00
#
_symmetry.space_group_name_H-M   'P 1'
#
loop_
_entity.id
_entity.type
_entity.pdbx_description
1 polymer ?
#
loop_
_entity_poly.entity_id
_entity_poly.type
_entity_poly.pdbx_seq_one_letter_code
_entity_poly.pdbx_strand_id
1 'polypeptide(L)'
;DGGPSAARTALAYARQKDEMYVFEGGSYTPDNMQDLFRGLGSDSAVLLDGGGSSAIVLRRDTGGMWAGAGSPRGSCDTRQVLCDSHERALPSWLAFN
;
A
#
# COMPACT_ATOMS: atom_id res chain seq x y z
N ASP A 1 -16.83 -10.15 3.38
CA ASP A 1 -16.64 -11.59 3.11
C ASP A 1 -15.21 -11.93 3.49
N GLY A 2 -15.02 -13.02 4.24
CA GLY A 2 -13.70 -13.31 4.81
C GLY A 2 -12.60 -13.47 3.78
N GLY A 3 -12.88 -14.02 2.60
CA GLY A 3 -11.92 -14.21 1.51
C GLY A 3 -10.60 -14.92 1.92
N PRO A 4 -9.68 -15.18 0.98
CA PRO A 4 -8.35 -15.62 1.34
C PRO A 4 -7.51 -14.45 1.86
N SER A 5 -6.60 -14.75 2.79
CA SER A 5 -5.52 -13.83 3.12
C SER A 5 -4.50 -13.79 1.98
N ALA A 6 -4.04 -12.60 1.63
CA ALA A 6 -3.00 -12.38 0.62
C ALA A 6 -2.31 -11.05 0.89
N ALA A 7 -1.22 -10.77 0.16
CA ALA A 7 -0.68 -9.42 0.11
C ALA A 7 -1.74 -8.47 -0.49
N ARG A 8 -1.90 -7.28 0.09
CA ARG A 8 -2.93 -6.31 -0.31
C ARG A 8 -2.30 -4.96 -0.52
N THR A 9 -2.70 -4.32 -1.61
CA THR A 9 -2.51 -2.88 -1.83
C THR A 9 -3.87 -2.20 -1.79
N ALA A 10 -3.99 -1.08 -1.07
CA ALA A 10 -5.24 -0.35 -0.98
C ALA A 10 -5.04 1.15 -0.76
N LEU A 11 -6.08 1.93 -1.05
CA LEU A 11 -6.12 3.38 -0.86
C LEU A 11 -7.38 3.77 -0.11
N ALA A 12 -7.27 4.80 0.72
CA ALA A 12 -8.41 5.39 1.40
C ALA A 12 -8.19 6.89 1.58
N TYR A 13 -9.28 7.64 1.76
CA TYR A 13 -9.24 9.07 2.03
C TYR A 13 -10.19 9.43 3.17
N ALA A 14 -9.61 9.82 4.31
CA ALA A 14 -10.36 10.22 5.49
C ALA A 14 -10.68 11.71 5.44
N ARG A 15 -11.84 12.04 4.86
CA ARG A 15 -12.28 13.43 4.63
C ARG A 15 -12.24 14.31 5.88
N GLN A 16 -12.57 13.78 7.05
CA GLN A 16 -12.60 14.55 8.30
C GLN A 16 -11.20 15.00 8.75
N LYS A 17 -10.16 14.27 8.36
CA LYS A 17 -8.76 14.55 8.69
C LYS A 17 -7.99 15.20 7.55
N ASP A 18 -8.56 15.21 6.34
CA ASP A 18 -7.87 15.59 5.10
C ASP A 18 -6.60 14.75 4.88
N GLU A 19 -6.71 13.43 5.13
CA GLU A 19 -5.60 12.48 5.04
C GLU A 19 -5.86 11.39 4.00
N MET A 20 -4.89 11.17 3.13
CA MET A 20 -4.86 10.03 2.21
C MET A 20 -4.01 8.90 2.81
N TYR A 21 -4.56 7.70 2.88
CA TYR A 21 -3.86 6.50 3.29
C TYR A 21 -3.54 5.62 2.08
N VAL A 22 -2.28 5.23 1.98
CA VAL A 22 -1.80 4.20 1.04
C VAL A 22 -1.34 3.02 1.88
N PHE A 23 -1.87 1.85 1.57
CA PHE A 23 -1.58 0.62 2.29
C PHE A 23 -0.92 -0.40 1.38
N GLU A 24 0.12 -1.05 1.91
CA GLU A 24 0.71 -2.29 1.39
C GLU A 24 1.00 -3.18 2.60
N GLY A 25 0.64 -4.46 2.50
CA GLY A 25 0.87 -5.42 3.57
C GLY A 25 0.69 -6.86 3.12
N GLY A 26 1.46 -7.78 3.71
CA GLY A 26 1.67 -9.11 3.14
C GLY A 26 0.59 -10.17 3.37
N SER A 27 -0.26 -10.06 4.39
CA SER A 27 -1.26 -11.10 4.70
C SER A 27 -2.49 -10.49 5.37
N TYR A 28 -3.46 -10.08 4.56
CA TYR A 28 -4.72 -9.49 5.01
C TYR A 28 -5.92 -10.04 4.26
N THR A 29 -7.00 -10.29 5.00
CA THR A 29 -8.32 -10.56 4.43
C THR A 29 -8.99 -9.26 3.97
N PRO A 30 -9.96 -9.32 3.03
CA PRO A 30 -10.77 -8.15 2.68
C PRO A 30 -11.48 -7.51 3.89
N ASP A 31 -11.86 -8.29 4.90
CA ASP A 31 -12.51 -7.75 6.11
C ASP A 31 -11.48 -7.04 7.02
N ASN A 32 -10.25 -7.54 7.15
CA ASN A 32 -9.19 -6.80 7.86
C ASN A 32 -8.94 -5.43 7.21
N MET A 33 -8.96 -5.36 5.87
CA MET A 33 -8.76 -4.10 5.16
C MET A 33 -9.90 -3.11 5.41
N GLN A 34 -11.15 -3.59 5.41
CA GLN A 34 -12.29 -2.74 5.74
C GLN A 34 -12.20 -2.20 7.17
N ASP A 35 -11.92 -3.06 8.14
CA ASP A 35 -11.85 -2.67 9.55
C ASP A 35 -10.68 -1.72 9.82
N LEU A 36 -9.55 -1.92 9.16
CA LEU A 36 -8.42 -1.00 9.19
C LEU A 36 -8.85 0.41 8.76
N PHE A 37 -9.45 0.55 7.58
CA PHE A 37 -9.82 1.88 7.06
C PHE A 37 -10.97 2.53 7.84
N ARG A 38 -11.91 1.74 8.37
CA ARG A 38 -12.91 2.23 9.33
C ARG A 38 -12.24 2.77 10.59
N GLY A 39 -11.29 2.03 11.16
CA GLY A 39 -10.52 2.47 12.33
C GLY A 39 -9.68 3.73 12.10
N LEU A 40 -9.21 3.93 10.87
CA LEU A 40 -8.51 5.15 10.46
C LEU A 40 -9.46 6.33 10.19
N GLY A 41 -10.77 6.12 10.17
CA GLY A 41 -11.78 7.17 9.94
C GLY A 41 -12.06 7.45 8.46
N SER A 42 -11.83 6.48 7.59
CA SER A 42 -12.19 6.56 6.17
C SER A 42 -13.50 5.84 5.89
N ASP A 43 -14.48 6.56 5.36
CA ASP A 43 -15.79 6.00 4.97
C ASP A 43 -15.73 5.21 3.66
N SER A 44 -14.66 5.40 2.89
CA SER A 44 -14.42 4.69 1.63
C SER A 44 -12.98 4.23 1.51
N ALA A 45 -12.80 3.10 0.86
CA ALA A 45 -11.50 2.57 0.47
C ALA A 45 -11.62 1.80 -0.84
N VAL A 46 -10.54 1.76 -1.60
CA VAL A 46 -10.41 0.98 -2.82
C VAL A 46 -9.32 -0.05 -2.62
N LEU A 47 -9.67 -1.32 -2.79
CA LEU A 47 -8.71 -2.42 -2.85
C LEU A 47 -8.16 -2.50 -4.28
N LEU A 48 -6.84 -2.46 -4.42
CA LEU A 48 -6.14 -2.61 -5.69
C LEU A 48 -5.70 -4.08 -5.90
N ASP A 49 -5.08 -4.34 -7.05
CA ASP A 49 -4.48 -5.66 -7.31
C ASP A 49 -3.48 -6.03 -6.21
N GLY A 50 -3.51 -7.28 -5.77
CA GLY A 50 -2.78 -7.78 -4.62
C GLY A 50 -1.97 -9.02 -4.96
N GLY A 51 -1.67 -9.84 -3.94
CA GLY A 51 -0.80 -11.00 -4.09
C GLY A 51 0.58 -10.60 -4.60
N GLY A 52 1.10 -11.31 -5.60
CA GLY A 52 2.41 -10.99 -6.21
C GLY A 52 2.45 -9.64 -6.95
N SER A 53 1.32 -8.93 -7.08
CA SER A 53 1.25 -7.58 -7.63
C SER A 53 1.36 -6.47 -6.57
N SER A 54 1.28 -6.81 -5.29
CA SER A 54 1.29 -5.84 -4.19
C SER A 54 2.68 -5.23 -4.06
N ALA A 55 2.80 -3.91 -4.28
CA ALA A 55 4.07 -3.19 -4.19
C ALA A 55 3.85 -1.69 -3.95
N ILE A 56 4.71 -1.08 -3.13
CA ILE A 56 4.87 0.37 -3.03
C ILE A 56 6.31 0.73 -3.37
N VAL A 57 6.48 1.67 -4.30
CA VAL A 57 7.78 2.20 -4.68
C VAL A 57 7.90 3.64 -4.19
N LEU A 58 8.89 3.90 -3.34
CA LEU A 58 9.22 5.23 -2.86
C LEU A 58 10.61 5.62 -3.34
N ARG A 59 10.74 6.82 -3.94
CA ARG A 59 12.06 7.40 -4.19
C ARG A 59 12.68 7.75 -2.84
N ARG A 60 13.84 7.17 -2.51
CA ARG A 60 14.48 7.37 -1.19
C ARG A 60 14.74 8.85 -0.87
N ASP A 61 15.14 9.63 -1.87
CA ASP A 61 15.62 11.01 -1.67
C ASP A 61 14.51 12.07 -1.83
N THR A 62 13.39 11.70 -2.46
CA THR A 62 12.31 12.63 -2.85
C THR A 62 10.91 12.08 -2.59
N GLY A 63 10.79 10.90 -1.95
CA GLY A 63 9.53 10.19 -1.72
C GLY A 63 8.63 10.82 -0.67
N GLY A 64 9.02 12.00 -0.16
CA GLY A 64 8.27 12.78 0.79
C GLY A 64 8.36 12.26 2.22
N MET A 65 7.94 13.12 3.15
CA MET A 65 7.75 12.76 4.54
C MET A 65 6.41 12.03 4.66
N TRP A 66 6.44 10.72 4.94
CA TRP A 66 5.23 9.97 5.25
C TRP A 66 4.87 10.22 6.71
N ALA A 67 3.76 10.93 6.95
CA ALA A 67 3.25 11.29 8.28
C ALA A 67 4.34 11.71 9.31
N GLY A 68 5.37 12.43 8.84
CA GLY A 68 6.48 12.91 9.70
C GLY A 68 7.64 11.94 9.92
N ALA A 69 7.61 10.71 9.41
CA ALA A 69 8.62 9.67 9.66
C ALA A 69 9.71 9.53 8.56
N GLY A 70 9.66 10.34 7.50
CA GLY A 70 10.55 10.20 6.35
C GLY A 70 10.18 9.02 5.46
N SER A 71 11.09 8.61 4.57
CA SER A 71 10.90 7.41 3.74
C SER A 71 11.24 6.16 4.56
N PRO A 72 10.31 5.19 4.71
CA PRO A 72 10.58 3.96 5.43
C PRO A 72 11.72 3.18 4.77
N ARG A 73 12.45 2.39 5.57
CA ARG A 73 13.43 1.45 5.00
C ARG A 73 12.69 0.44 4.13
N GLY A 74 13.22 0.16 2.94
CA GLY A 74 12.72 -0.93 2.11
C GLY A 74 12.89 -2.28 2.81
N SER A 75 12.08 -3.26 2.41
CA SER A 75 12.07 -4.61 2.99
C SER A 75 13.38 -5.39 2.77
N CYS A 76 14.25 -4.91 1.89
CA CYS A 76 15.52 -5.53 1.49
C CYS A 76 16.54 -4.48 1.04
N ASP A 77 17.81 -4.85 1.09
CA ASP A 77 18.92 -4.00 0.64
C ASP A 77 19.16 -4.15 -0.87
N THR A 78 18.22 -3.63 -1.66
CA THR A 78 18.30 -3.61 -3.13
C THR A 78 17.79 -2.26 -3.68
N ARG A 79 18.18 -1.96 -4.93
CA ARG A 79 17.59 -0.86 -5.71
C ARG A 79 16.38 -1.30 -6.54
N GLN A 80 16.08 -2.59 -6.56
CA GLN A 80 14.92 -3.13 -7.26
C GLN A 80 13.64 -2.85 -6.46
N VAL A 81 12.50 -2.87 -7.16
CA VAL A 81 11.18 -2.61 -6.56
C VAL A 81 10.79 -3.71 -5.57
N LEU A 82 11.15 -4.96 -5.89
CA LEU A 82 10.91 -6.14 -5.06
C LEU A 82 12.23 -6.79 -4.62
N CYS A 83 12.21 -7.51 -3.51
CA CYS A 83 13.38 -8.17 -2.92
C CYS A 83 13.88 -9.35 -3.73
N ASP A 84 12.98 -10.03 -4.42
CA ASP A 84 13.25 -11.02 -5.45
C ASP A 84 12.84 -10.42 -6.80
N SER A 85 13.82 -10.22 -7.69
CA SER A 85 13.61 -9.52 -8.96
C SER A 85 12.81 -10.30 -10.01
N HIS A 86 12.03 -11.31 -9.60
CA HIS A 86 11.10 -12.03 -10.47
C HIS A 86 9.77 -11.28 -10.47
N GLU A 87 9.80 -10.06 -10.98
CA GLU A 87 8.62 -9.21 -11.01
C GLU A 87 7.53 -9.84 -11.88
N ARG A 88 6.30 -9.85 -11.37
CA ARG A 88 5.13 -10.04 -12.21
C ARG A 88 4.93 -8.76 -13.01
N ALA A 89 4.97 -8.83 -14.34
CA ALA A 89 4.62 -7.70 -15.17
C ALA A 89 3.20 -7.21 -14.81
N LEU A 90 3.09 -5.95 -14.36
CA LEU A 90 1.83 -5.33 -14.01
C LEU A 90 1.30 -4.49 -15.17
N PRO A 91 -0.02 -4.47 -15.40
CA PRO A 91 -0.62 -3.74 -16.52
C PRO A 91 -0.60 -2.21 -16.32
N SER A 92 -0.47 -1.72 -15.09
CA SER A 92 -0.46 -0.28 -14.78
C SER A 92 0.14 0.02 -13.39
N TRP A 93 0.51 1.29 -13.17
CA TRP A 93 0.97 1.83 -11.89
C TRP A 93 0.09 3.01 -11.48
N LEU A 94 -0.17 3.15 -10.17
CA LEU A 94 -0.68 4.39 -9.60
C LEU A 94 0.48 5.18 -9.01
N ALA A 95 0.59 6.45 -9.39
CA ALA A 95 1.64 7.34 -8.93
C ALA A 95 1.07 8.71 -8.52
N PHE A 96 1.76 9.36 -7.58
CA PHE A 96 1.52 10.73 -7.16
C PHE A 96 2.69 11.59 -7.65
N ASN A 97 2.42 12.83 -8.06
CA ASN A 97 3.44 13.79 -8.47
C ASN A 97 3.61 14.87 -7.41
#